data_AF-K7N7V1-F1
#
_entry.id   AF-K7N7V1-F1
#
_cell.length_a   1.000
_cell.length_b   1.000
_cell.length_c   1.000
_cell.angle_alpha   90.00
_cell.angle_beta   90.00
_cell.angle_gamma   90.00
#
_symmetry.space_group_name_H-M   'P 1'
#
loop_
_entity.id
_entity.type
_entity.pdbx_description
1 polymer ?
#
loop_
_entity_poly.entity_id
_entity_poly.type
_entity_poly.pdbx_seq_one_letter_code
_entity_poly.pdbx_strand_id
1 'polypeptide(L)'
;ERRSTSRKDRLVELNRYRLSPVDYYKVMEPSVVGDCETSYYIETDIPKENDKYMYLTKVRNYLNCLERPFYSRSIYNAIRCAQCESERTEPFKSASQVRYVMKGDNRRFMVYSAIGECQHVFTPYSPDGGNVATYINQTFVLVDQNDIQRPIPGPQRPKPYRKGLQAESDQEDQPKSPLTSKPLSGAPRRNPEERKQLIMRYVDMIVAYSKEDVKEEATSMTFTLADELRNADSALLRDVWGSYNEGRDKSNDEKYYKWKLMVDLLP
;
A
#
# COMPACT_ATOMS: atom_id res chain seq x y z
N GLU A 1 -55.38 -18.84 -33.02
CA GLU A 1 -54.69 -17.65 -32.52
C GLU A 1 -53.23 -17.68 -32.93
N ARG A 2 -52.79 -16.75 -33.78
CA ARG A 2 -51.38 -16.60 -34.19
C ARG A 2 -50.69 -15.67 -33.20
N ARG A 3 -49.91 -16.21 -32.26
CA ARG A 3 -49.07 -15.40 -31.36
C ARG A 3 -47.88 -14.85 -32.14
N SER A 4 -47.90 -13.53 -32.34
CA SER A 4 -46.78 -12.71 -32.79
C SER A 4 -45.66 -12.76 -31.75
N THR A 5 -44.57 -13.46 -32.05
CA THR A 5 -43.31 -13.33 -31.31
C THR A 5 -42.61 -12.06 -31.78
N SER A 6 -42.40 -11.15 -30.84
CA SER A 6 -41.85 -9.82 -31.02
C SER A 6 -40.45 -9.84 -31.67
N ARG A 7 -40.22 -8.91 -32.61
CA ARG A 7 -38.90 -8.63 -33.22
C ARG A 7 -37.80 -8.32 -32.18
N LYS A 8 -38.17 -7.95 -30.95
CA LYS A 8 -37.22 -7.69 -29.86
C LYS A 8 -36.61 -8.98 -29.30
N ASP A 9 -37.34 -10.09 -29.31
CA ASP A 9 -36.83 -11.36 -28.76
C ASP A 9 -35.79 -12.00 -29.69
N ARG A 10 -35.92 -11.80 -31.01
CA ARG A 10 -34.89 -12.20 -32.00
C ARG A 10 -33.59 -11.41 -31.90
N LEU A 11 -33.63 -10.15 -31.45
CA LEU A 11 -32.42 -9.32 -31.28
C LEU A 11 -31.63 -9.69 -30.01
N VAL A 12 -32.30 -10.24 -28.99
CA VAL A 12 -31.65 -10.74 -27.78
C VAL A 12 -31.03 -12.12 -28.01
N GLU A 13 -31.64 -12.97 -28.85
CA GLU A 13 -31.05 -14.26 -29.25
C GLU A 13 -29.89 -14.16 -30.24
N LEU A 14 -29.86 -13.14 -31.10
CA LEU A 14 -28.77 -12.94 -32.08
C LEU A 14 -27.47 -12.42 -31.46
N ASN A 15 -27.47 -11.99 -30.20
CA ASN A 15 -26.26 -11.53 -29.49
C ASN A 15 -25.60 -12.61 -28.61
N ARG A 16 -26.13 -13.84 -28.57
CA ARG A 16 -25.53 -14.96 -27.81
C ARG A 16 -24.57 -15.86 -28.59
N TYR A 17 -24.41 -15.63 -29.90
CA TYR A 17 -23.66 -16.53 -30.81
C TYR A 17 -22.52 -15.85 -31.58
N ARG A 18 -21.77 -14.97 -30.92
CA ARG A 18 -20.35 -14.73 -31.27
C ARG A 18 -19.50 -14.80 -30.00
N LEU A 19 -19.57 -15.93 -29.32
CA LEU A 19 -18.56 -16.28 -28.33
C LEU A 19 -17.32 -16.65 -29.12
N SER A 20 -16.40 -15.70 -29.27
CA SER A 20 -14.99 -16.04 -29.50
C SER A 20 -14.58 -17.11 -28.49
N PRO A 21 -13.71 -18.07 -28.83
CA PRO A 21 -13.23 -19.03 -27.85
C PRO A 21 -12.60 -18.25 -26.69
N VAL A 22 -13.22 -18.38 -25.51
CA VAL A 22 -12.74 -17.79 -24.26
C VAL A 22 -11.87 -18.83 -23.59
N ASP A 23 -10.56 -18.64 -23.65
CA ASP A 23 -9.63 -19.48 -22.91
C ASP A 23 -9.55 -18.97 -21.47
N TYR A 24 -9.64 -19.89 -20.51
CA TYR A 24 -9.60 -19.59 -19.09
C TYR A 24 -8.62 -20.52 -18.38
N TYR A 25 -7.74 -19.93 -17.56
CA TYR A 25 -6.88 -20.70 -16.67
C TYR A 25 -6.53 -19.90 -15.41
N LYS A 26 -6.09 -20.64 -14.40
CA LYS A 26 -5.60 -20.10 -13.14
C LYS A 26 -4.18 -20.57 -12.88
N VAL A 27 -3.37 -19.70 -12.28
CA VAL A 27 -1.99 -20.02 -11.91
C VAL A 27 -1.59 -19.20 -10.67
N MET A 28 -0.64 -19.72 -9.89
CA MET A 28 0.06 -18.91 -8.90
C MET A 28 1.11 -18.08 -9.61
N GLU A 29 0.98 -16.75 -9.56
CA GLU A 29 1.85 -15.85 -10.31
C GLU A 29 2.59 -14.90 -9.36
N PRO A 30 3.93 -14.75 -9.50
CA PRO A 30 4.71 -13.82 -8.71
C PRO A 30 4.42 -12.36 -9.07
N SER A 31 4.54 -11.48 -8.08
CA SER A 31 4.26 -10.05 -8.21
C SER A 31 4.97 -9.22 -7.14
N VAL A 32 4.91 -7.90 -7.29
CA VAL A 32 5.18 -6.91 -6.23
C VAL A 32 4.52 -7.23 -4.88
N VAL A 33 3.34 -7.85 -4.87
CA VAL A 33 2.58 -8.15 -3.64
C VAL A 33 2.80 -9.61 -3.19
N GLY A 34 3.72 -10.34 -3.81
CA GLY A 34 3.94 -11.78 -3.55
C GLY A 34 3.28 -12.69 -4.59
N ASP A 35 3.21 -13.97 -4.24
CA ASP A 35 2.81 -15.05 -5.14
C ASP A 35 1.35 -15.43 -4.90
N CYS A 36 0.46 -14.98 -5.78
CA CYS A 36 -0.99 -15.06 -5.59
C CYS A 36 -1.71 -15.78 -6.72
N GLU A 37 -2.87 -16.37 -6.40
CA GLU A 37 -3.77 -16.96 -7.37
C GLU A 37 -4.24 -15.88 -8.34
N THR A 38 -3.93 -16.11 -9.62
CA THR A 38 -4.24 -15.20 -10.70
C THR A 38 -5.03 -15.95 -11.77
N SER A 39 -6.17 -15.39 -12.15
CA SER A 39 -7.06 -15.92 -13.18
C SER A 39 -6.92 -15.11 -14.46
N TYR A 40 -6.86 -15.80 -15.59
CA TYR A 40 -6.77 -15.21 -16.92
C TYR A 40 -7.99 -15.58 -17.74
N TYR A 41 -8.60 -14.57 -18.34
CA TYR A 41 -9.69 -14.71 -19.32
C TYR A 41 -9.19 -14.13 -20.63
N ILE A 42 -9.11 -14.95 -21.67
CA ILE A 42 -8.56 -14.57 -22.98
C ILE A 42 -9.67 -14.65 -24.00
N GLU A 43 -10.00 -13.52 -24.59
CA GLU A 43 -10.93 -13.40 -25.71
C GLU A 43 -10.13 -13.12 -26.97
N THR A 44 -10.11 -14.05 -27.92
CA THR A 44 -9.44 -13.84 -29.20
C THR A 44 -10.38 -13.10 -30.15
N ASP A 45 -9.94 -11.97 -30.70
CA ASP A 45 -10.80 -11.11 -31.51
C ASP A 45 -11.05 -11.70 -32.91
N ILE A 46 -12.18 -11.28 -33.47
CA ILE A 46 -12.93 -11.84 -34.59
C ILE A 46 -12.27 -11.44 -35.94
N PRO A 47 -12.25 -12.31 -36.97
CA PRO A 47 -11.47 -12.16 -38.21
C PRO A 47 -12.04 -11.11 -39.17
N LYS A 48 -12.01 -9.82 -38.80
CA LYS A 48 -12.48 -8.73 -39.66
C LYS A 48 -11.42 -7.72 -40.08
N GLU A 49 -10.21 -7.80 -39.54
CA GLU A 49 -9.04 -7.03 -40.01
C GLU A 49 -7.84 -7.96 -40.21
N ASN A 50 -6.89 -7.53 -41.06
CA ASN A 50 -5.64 -8.27 -41.31
C ASN A 50 -4.79 -8.48 -40.04
N ASP A 51 -5.10 -7.75 -38.97
CA ASP A 51 -4.44 -7.84 -37.68
C ASP A 51 -5.25 -8.70 -36.70
N LYS A 52 -4.58 -9.68 -36.10
CA LYS A 52 -5.15 -10.50 -35.01
C LYS A 52 -4.99 -9.75 -33.69
N TYR A 53 -6.09 -9.48 -33.02
CA TYR A 53 -6.10 -8.92 -31.67
C TYR A 53 -6.57 -9.97 -30.65
N MET A 54 -6.13 -9.81 -29.41
CA MET A 54 -6.56 -10.60 -28.27
C MET A 54 -6.78 -9.68 -27.08
N TYR A 55 -7.91 -9.86 -26.41
CA TYR A 55 -8.21 -9.20 -25.15
C TYR A 55 -7.94 -10.16 -24.01
N LEU A 56 -7.18 -9.71 -23.02
CA LEU A 56 -6.86 -10.52 -21.86
C LEU A 56 -7.26 -9.76 -20.60
N THR A 57 -8.09 -10.38 -19.77
CA THR A 57 -8.42 -9.90 -18.43
C THR A 57 -7.71 -10.77 -17.42
N LYS A 58 -6.80 -10.16 -16.68
CA LYS A 58 -6.07 -10.76 -15.56
C LYS A 58 -6.72 -10.30 -14.27
N VAL A 59 -7.16 -11.23 -13.42
CA VAL A 59 -7.73 -10.91 -12.10
C VAL A 59 -6.90 -11.61 -11.04
N ARG A 60 -6.49 -10.87 -10.00
CA ARG A 60 -5.71 -11.42 -8.90
C ARG A 60 -6.51 -11.50 -7.62
N ASN A 61 -6.43 -12.66 -6.98
CA ASN A 61 -7.06 -12.95 -5.71
C ASN A 61 -6.05 -12.77 -4.56
N TYR A 62 -6.07 -11.59 -3.92
CA TYR A 62 -5.16 -11.30 -2.80
C TYR A 62 -5.50 -12.03 -1.49
N LEU A 63 -6.63 -12.74 -1.44
CA LEU A 63 -6.97 -13.63 -0.31
C LEU A 63 -6.29 -14.99 -0.43
N ASN A 64 -5.82 -15.36 -1.62
CA ASN A 64 -5.21 -16.65 -1.90
C ASN A 64 -3.77 -16.44 -2.43
N CYS A 65 -2.85 -16.21 -1.49
CA CYS A 65 -1.43 -16.02 -1.78
C CYS A 65 -0.59 -17.01 -0.93
N LEU A 66 0.48 -17.56 -1.52
CA LEU A 66 1.45 -18.39 -0.80
C LEU A 66 2.29 -17.53 0.15
N GLU A 67 2.74 -16.39 -0.37
CA GLU A 67 3.54 -15.41 0.35
C GLU A 67 2.97 -14.03 0.04
N ARG A 68 2.73 -13.23 1.08
CA ARG A 68 2.31 -11.85 0.95
C ARG A 68 3.08 -11.01 1.98
N PRO A 69 3.96 -10.09 1.55
CA PRO A 69 4.61 -9.18 2.47
C PRO A 69 3.53 -8.33 3.14
N PHE A 70 3.39 -8.50 4.45
CA PHE A 70 2.50 -7.71 5.29
C PHE A 70 3.24 -7.35 6.57
N TYR A 71 3.28 -6.06 6.88
CA TYR A 71 3.87 -5.54 8.09
C TYR A 71 2.74 -5.01 8.98
N SER A 72 2.63 -5.57 10.17
CA SER A 72 1.78 -5.01 11.23
C SER A 72 2.63 -4.70 12.44
N ARG A 73 2.40 -3.51 13.00
CA ARG A 73 2.89 -3.15 14.32
C ARG A 73 1.68 -2.90 15.19
N SER A 74 1.51 -3.72 16.20
CA SER A 74 0.41 -3.62 17.15
C SER A 74 0.99 -3.64 18.56
N ILE A 75 0.43 -2.82 19.44
CA ILE A 75 0.69 -2.89 20.89
C ILE A 75 -0.05 -4.07 21.55
N TYR A 76 -0.99 -4.68 20.82
CA TYR A 76 -1.75 -5.84 21.26
C TYR A 76 -1.27 -7.09 20.53
N ASN A 77 -1.15 -8.19 21.29
CA ASN A 77 -1.04 -9.53 20.72
C ASN A 77 -2.39 -9.87 20.08
N ALA A 78 -2.48 -9.73 18.75
CA ALA A 78 -3.69 -10.08 18.03
C ALA A 78 -3.88 -11.61 18.05
N ILE A 79 -4.90 -12.08 18.76
CA ILE A 79 -5.33 -13.49 18.69
C ILE A 79 -6.28 -13.61 17.50
N ARG A 80 -6.03 -14.60 16.63
CA ARG A 80 -6.97 -14.91 15.55
C ARG A 80 -8.31 -15.33 16.14
N CYS A 81 -9.35 -14.59 15.77
CA CYS A 81 -10.71 -14.85 16.19
C CYS A 81 -11.40 -15.74 15.13
N ALA A 82 -11.56 -17.03 15.43
CA ALA A 82 -12.20 -17.97 14.51
C ALA A 82 -13.63 -17.58 14.14
N GLN A 83 -14.37 -16.98 15.07
CA GLN A 83 -15.73 -16.50 14.82
C GLN A 83 -15.73 -15.32 13.83
N CYS A 84 -14.79 -14.40 13.96
CA CYS A 84 -14.61 -13.25 13.07
C CYS A 84 -14.22 -13.68 11.64
N GLU A 85 -13.39 -14.73 11.51
CA GLU A 85 -13.09 -15.34 10.22
C GLU A 85 -14.34 -15.96 9.57
N SER A 86 -15.18 -16.65 10.38
CA SER A 86 -16.43 -17.26 9.90
C SER A 86 -17.45 -16.22 9.43
N GLU A 87 -17.50 -15.05 10.08
CA GLU A 87 -18.39 -13.94 9.74
C GLU A 87 -17.84 -13.08 8.58
N ARG A 88 -16.66 -13.42 8.03
CA ARG A 88 -15.98 -12.66 6.95
C ARG A 88 -15.82 -11.17 7.27
N THR A 89 -15.63 -10.85 8.55
CA THR A 89 -15.40 -9.48 9.05
C THR A 89 -13.94 -9.08 8.90
N GLU A 90 -13.21 -9.68 7.93
CA GLU A 90 -11.84 -9.27 7.64
C GLU A 90 -11.84 -7.78 7.31
N PRO A 91 -11.13 -6.98 8.12
CA PRO A 91 -11.21 -5.54 8.00
C PRO A 91 -10.44 -5.04 6.79
N PHE A 92 -9.64 -5.88 6.11
CA PHE A 92 -8.85 -5.46 4.97
C PHE A 92 -9.11 -6.38 3.77
N LYS A 93 -9.66 -5.83 2.70
CA LYS A 93 -9.96 -6.56 1.45
C LYS A 93 -9.19 -5.93 0.30
N SER A 94 -8.74 -6.74 -0.65
CA SER A 94 -8.02 -6.26 -1.82
C SER A 94 -8.36 -7.06 -3.05
N ALA A 95 -8.44 -6.37 -4.18
CA ALA A 95 -8.62 -7.00 -5.48
C ALA A 95 -7.91 -6.17 -6.55
N SER A 96 -7.38 -6.83 -7.58
CA SER A 96 -6.92 -6.13 -8.78
C SER A 96 -7.35 -6.84 -10.04
N GLN A 97 -7.59 -6.04 -11.06
CA GLN A 97 -7.84 -6.48 -12.41
C GLN A 97 -6.97 -5.70 -13.38
N VAL A 98 -6.46 -6.36 -14.40
CA VAL A 98 -5.72 -5.72 -15.48
C VAL A 98 -6.29 -6.20 -16.80
N ARG A 99 -6.71 -5.24 -17.62
CA ARG A 99 -7.28 -5.47 -18.95
C ARG A 99 -6.23 -5.12 -19.98
N TYR A 100 -5.87 -6.07 -20.83
CA TYR A 100 -4.86 -5.93 -21.87
C TYR A 100 -5.52 -5.98 -23.24
N VAL A 101 -5.02 -5.14 -24.14
CA VAL A 101 -5.22 -5.30 -25.59
C VAL A 101 -3.88 -5.72 -26.17
N MET A 102 -3.87 -6.87 -26.85
CA MET A 102 -2.66 -7.44 -27.42
C MET A 102 -2.84 -7.65 -28.92
N LYS A 103 -1.79 -7.38 -29.69
CA LYS A 103 -1.72 -7.68 -31.13
C LYS A 103 -0.86 -8.92 -31.33
N GLY A 104 -1.40 -9.94 -32.02
CA GLY A 104 -0.70 -11.20 -32.31
C GLY A 104 -1.48 -12.46 -31.91
N ASP A 105 -0.74 -13.50 -31.49
CA ASP A 105 -1.27 -14.80 -31.03
C ASP A 105 -0.72 -15.20 -29.65
N ASN A 106 -1.23 -16.29 -29.07
CA ASN A 106 -0.84 -16.77 -27.73
C ASN A 106 0.67 -17.06 -27.55
N ARG A 107 1.46 -17.14 -28.63
CA ARG A 107 2.91 -17.40 -28.59
C ARG A 107 3.74 -16.16 -28.90
N ARG A 108 3.25 -15.30 -29.78
CA ARG A 108 3.90 -14.07 -30.23
C ARG A 108 2.89 -12.95 -30.22
N PHE A 109 2.93 -12.17 -29.16
CA PHE A 109 2.06 -11.03 -28.97
C PHE A 109 2.85 -9.81 -28.55
N MET A 110 2.28 -8.65 -28.85
CA MET A 110 2.72 -7.36 -28.38
C MET A 110 1.58 -6.73 -27.57
N VAL A 111 1.90 -6.23 -26.38
CA VAL A 111 0.93 -5.47 -25.58
C VAL A 111 0.75 -4.10 -26.20
N TYR A 112 -0.44 -3.85 -26.74
CA TYR A 112 -0.81 -2.57 -27.33
C TYR A 112 -1.29 -1.59 -26.25
N SER A 113 -2.08 -2.08 -25.29
CA SER A 113 -2.47 -1.28 -24.12
C SER A 113 -2.73 -2.17 -22.90
N ALA A 114 -2.63 -1.59 -21.71
CA ALA A 114 -3.01 -2.23 -20.47
C ALA A 114 -3.65 -1.20 -19.53
N ILE A 115 -4.77 -1.55 -18.93
CA ILE A 115 -5.43 -0.75 -17.88
C ILE A 115 -5.51 -1.62 -16.64
N GLY A 116 -4.71 -1.28 -15.64
CA GLY A 116 -4.71 -1.89 -14.32
C GLY A 116 -5.54 -1.08 -13.34
N GLU A 117 -6.41 -1.77 -12.61
CA GLU A 117 -7.23 -1.21 -11.53
C GLU A 117 -7.01 -2.08 -10.29
N CYS A 118 -6.69 -1.46 -9.17
CA CYS A 118 -6.52 -2.13 -7.90
C CYS A 118 -7.28 -1.35 -6.82
N GLN A 119 -7.90 -2.09 -5.91
CA GLN A 119 -8.60 -1.54 -4.77
C GLN A 119 -8.10 -2.19 -3.48
N HIS A 120 -7.84 -1.36 -2.47
CA HIS A 120 -7.58 -1.76 -1.10
C HIS A 120 -8.64 -1.12 -0.22
N VAL A 121 -9.49 -1.93 0.41
CA VAL A 121 -10.63 -1.46 1.21
C VAL A 121 -10.38 -1.87 2.65
N PHE A 122 -10.37 -0.88 3.54
CA PHE A 122 -10.29 -1.07 4.97
C PHE A 122 -11.64 -0.74 5.62
N THR A 123 -12.17 -1.68 6.40
CA THR A 123 -13.48 -1.63 7.06
C THR A 123 -13.29 -2.00 8.53
N PRO A 124 -13.06 -1.01 9.42
CA PRO A 124 -12.65 -1.27 10.81
C PRO A 124 -13.75 -1.86 11.69
N TYR A 125 -15.02 -1.59 11.39
CA TYR A 125 -16.17 -2.00 12.22
C TYR A 125 -17.09 -2.96 11.48
N SER A 126 -17.88 -2.43 10.55
CA SER A 126 -18.80 -3.18 9.71
C SER A 126 -18.92 -2.52 8.34
N PRO A 127 -19.41 -3.23 7.31
CA PRO A 127 -19.67 -2.63 6.00
C PRO A 127 -20.57 -1.39 6.06
N ASP A 128 -21.49 -1.34 7.03
CA ASP A 128 -22.42 -0.23 7.24
C ASP A 128 -21.79 0.94 8.02
N GLY A 129 -20.72 0.68 8.78
CA GLY A 129 -19.97 1.67 9.55
C GLY A 129 -19.02 2.54 8.72
N GLY A 130 -19.06 2.41 7.39
CA GLY A 130 -18.18 3.09 6.46
C GLY A 130 -16.88 2.34 6.20
N ASN A 131 -16.19 2.74 5.13
CA ASN A 131 -14.91 2.17 4.73
C ASN A 131 -13.95 3.25 4.25
N VAL A 132 -12.66 2.91 4.28
CA VAL A 132 -11.59 3.67 3.66
C VAL A 132 -11.10 2.86 2.47
N ALA A 133 -11.22 3.42 1.27
CA ALA A 133 -10.81 2.75 0.04
C ALA A 133 -9.65 3.51 -0.62
N THR A 134 -8.62 2.77 -1.01
CA THR A 134 -7.54 3.25 -1.87
C THR A 134 -7.70 2.61 -3.25
N TYR A 135 -7.80 3.45 -4.28
CA TYR A 135 -7.87 3.02 -5.67
C TYR A 135 -6.55 3.35 -6.37
N ILE A 136 -6.01 2.38 -7.11
CA ILE A 136 -4.79 2.54 -7.89
C ILE A 136 -5.11 2.20 -9.33
N ASN A 137 -4.92 3.19 -10.21
CA ASN A 137 -5.14 3.05 -11.64
C ASN A 137 -3.82 3.22 -12.38
N GLN A 138 -3.52 2.30 -13.28
CA GLN A 138 -2.33 2.33 -14.12
C GLN A 138 -2.74 2.13 -15.58
N THR A 139 -2.30 3.04 -16.44
CA THR A 139 -2.60 2.97 -17.87
C THR A 139 -1.28 2.90 -18.64
N PHE A 140 -1.18 1.91 -19.51
CA PHE A 140 -0.10 1.75 -20.47
C PHE A 140 -0.70 1.76 -21.88
N VAL A 141 -0.09 2.53 -22.78
CA VAL A 141 -0.45 2.56 -24.20
C VAL A 141 0.84 2.57 -25.01
N LEU A 142 0.94 1.67 -25.97
CA LEU A 142 2.00 1.65 -26.95
C LEU A 142 1.80 2.83 -27.92
N VAL A 143 2.74 3.77 -27.93
CA VAL A 143 2.68 4.96 -28.78
C VAL A 143 3.25 4.68 -30.16
N ASP A 144 4.40 4.01 -30.22
CA ASP A 144 5.11 3.77 -31.47
C ASP A 144 5.98 2.51 -31.38
N GLN A 145 6.26 1.89 -32.52
CA GLN A 145 7.11 0.73 -32.67
C GLN A 145 8.01 0.93 -33.89
N ASN A 146 9.32 1.01 -33.64
CA ASN A 146 10.32 1.16 -34.69
C ASN A 146 11.34 0.02 -34.65
N ASP A 147 11.82 -0.38 -35.83
CA ASP A 147 12.92 -1.34 -35.92
C ASP A 147 14.21 -0.73 -35.39
N ILE A 148 14.93 -1.53 -34.60
CA ILE A 148 16.22 -1.15 -34.03
C ILE A 148 17.26 -1.14 -35.17
N GLN A 149 17.55 0.06 -35.71
CA GLN A 149 18.54 0.18 -36.78
C GLN A 149 19.98 0.05 -36.31
N ARG A 150 20.25 0.33 -35.03
CA ARG A 150 21.58 0.20 -34.42
C ARG A 150 21.45 -0.45 -33.05
N PRO A 151 22.38 -1.34 -32.65
CA PRO A 151 22.35 -1.95 -31.32
C PRO A 151 22.20 -0.87 -30.23
N ILE A 152 21.18 -1.02 -29.39
CA ILE A 152 20.98 -0.11 -28.27
C ILE A 152 22.15 -0.35 -27.30
N PRO A 153 22.96 0.68 -26.97
CA PRO A 153 24.06 0.50 -26.04
C PRO A 153 23.51 0.05 -24.69
N GLY A 154 24.17 -0.94 -24.09
CA GLY A 154 23.81 -1.39 -22.74
C GLY A 154 23.90 -0.26 -21.72
N PRO A 155 23.19 -0.36 -20.59
CA PRO A 155 23.26 0.64 -19.53
C PRO A 155 24.71 0.81 -19.07
N GLN A 156 25.23 2.04 -19.07
CA GLN A 156 26.63 2.32 -18.75
C GLN A 156 26.98 2.08 -17.28
N ARG A 157 25.99 2.13 -16.38
CA ARG A 157 26.14 1.94 -14.93
C ARG A 157 24.89 1.24 -14.37
N PRO A 158 24.71 -0.06 -14.62
CA PRO A 158 23.57 -0.77 -14.07
C PRO A 158 23.68 -0.77 -12.55
N LYS A 159 22.63 -0.32 -11.86
CA LYS A 159 22.54 -0.52 -10.41
C LYS A 159 22.33 -2.03 -10.16
N PRO A 160 23.06 -2.65 -9.23
CA PRO A 160 22.77 -4.02 -8.84
C PRO A 160 21.40 -4.03 -8.16
N TYR A 161 20.38 -4.51 -8.88
CA TYR A 161 19.07 -4.79 -8.28
C TYR A 161 19.06 -6.21 -7.76
N ARG A 162 18.45 -6.41 -6.59
CA ARG A 162 18.09 -7.76 -6.13
C ARG A 162 17.10 -8.37 -7.10
N LYS A 163 17.21 -9.69 -7.29
CA LYS A 163 16.37 -10.44 -8.24
C LYS A 163 15.00 -10.68 -7.61
N GLY A 164 13.94 -10.26 -8.28
CA GLY A 164 12.57 -10.52 -7.86
C GLY A 164 11.62 -9.43 -8.32
N LEU A 165 10.33 -9.77 -8.44
CA LEU A 165 9.27 -8.77 -8.65
C LEU A 165 8.67 -8.29 -7.34
N GLN A 166 8.87 -9.03 -6.24
CA GLN A 166 8.27 -8.77 -4.94
C GLN A 166 8.82 -7.47 -4.32
N ALA A 167 7.94 -6.71 -3.67
CA ALA A 167 8.35 -5.55 -2.90
C ALA A 167 9.15 -6.01 -1.68
N GLU A 168 10.41 -5.62 -1.63
CA GLU A 168 11.21 -5.72 -0.43
C GLU A 168 11.00 -4.46 0.39
N SER A 169 10.67 -4.61 1.68
CA SER A 169 10.82 -3.52 2.64
C SER A 169 12.21 -3.65 3.24
N ASP A 170 13.03 -2.60 3.11
CA ASP A 170 14.26 -2.52 3.89
C ASP A 170 13.87 -2.57 5.38
N GLN A 171 14.60 -3.34 6.20
CA GLN A 171 14.35 -3.44 7.65
C GLN A 171 14.41 -2.08 8.37
N GLU A 172 15.04 -1.07 7.77
CA GLU A 172 15.07 0.32 8.25
C GLU A 172 13.83 1.15 7.83
N ASP A 173 13.03 0.71 6.85
CA ASP A 173 11.77 1.34 6.45
C ASP A 173 10.59 0.65 7.15
N GLN A 174 10.63 0.60 8.48
CA GLN A 174 9.38 0.50 9.23
C GLN A 174 8.44 1.61 8.73
N PRO A 175 7.12 1.35 8.58
CA PRO A 175 6.19 2.38 8.14
C PRO A 175 6.34 3.61 9.03
N LYS A 176 6.96 4.66 8.47
CA LYS A 176 7.12 5.96 9.11
C LYS A 176 5.72 6.42 9.48
N SER A 177 5.57 6.97 10.69
CA SER A 177 4.26 7.38 11.19
C SER A 177 3.55 8.24 10.13
N PRO A 178 2.32 7.88 9.69
CA PRO A 178 1.59 8.68 8.71
C PRO A 178 1.25 10.08 9.24
N LEU A 179 1.38 10.30 10.55
CA LEU A 179 1.21 11.59 11.23
C LEU A 179 2.40 12.54 11.02
N THR A 180 3.58 12.02 10.65
CA THR A 180 4.71 12.84 10.21
C THR A 180 4.81 12.76 8.70
N SER A 181 4.01 13.59 8.01
CA SER A 181 4.28 13.95 6.62
C SER A 181 5.62 14.69 6.54
N LYS A 182 6.74 13.96 6.67
CA LYS A 182 8.03 14.46 6.18
C LYS A 182 7.91 14.50 4.65
N PRO A 183 8.34 15.59 3.99
CA PRO A 183 8.43 15.64 2.54
C PRO A 183 9.24 14.44 2.05
N LEU A 184 8.85 13.89 0.89
CA LEU A 184 9.59 12.87 0.15
C LEU A 184 11.11 12.98 0.41
N SER A 185 11.71 11.89 0.91
CA SER A 185 13.13 11.54 0.82
C SER A 185 14.01 12.70 0.29
N GLY A 186 14.43 13.60 1.19
CA GLY A 186 15.17 14.80 0.79
C GLY A 186 15.34 15.88 1.86
N ALA A 187 14.63 15.81 2.99
CA ALA A 187 14.91 16.72 4.11
C ALA A 187 16.30 16.42 4.67
N PRO A 188 17.23 17.40 4.76
CA PRO A 188 18.54 17.18 5.34
C PRO A 188 18.37 16.65 6.78
N ARG A 189 19.15 15.63 7.14
CA ARG A 189 19.25 15.17 8.54
C ARG A 189 19.59 16.39 9.39
N ARG A 190 18.63 16.86 10.19
CA ARG A 190 18.85 17.98 11.14
C ARG A 190 20.07 17.65 12.01
N ASN A 191 20.85 18.68 12.34
CA ASN A 191 21.99 18.54 13.23
C ASN A 191 21.51 17.91 14.57
N PRO A 192 22.24 16.92 15.14
CA PRO A 192 21.90 16.34 16.45
C PRO A 192 21.50 17.36 17.53
N GLU A 193 22.16 18.53 17.56
CA GLU A 193 21.85 19.60 18.52
C GLU A 193 20.48 20.24 18.28
N GLU A 194 20.12 20.50 17.02
CA GLU A 194 18.79 21.02 16.65
C GLU A 194 17.69 20.02 17.00
N ARG A 195 17.97 18.72 16.84
CA ARG A 195 17.04 17.65 17.22
C ARG A 195 16.86 17.58 18.72
N LYS A 196 17.93 17.71 19.50
CA LYS A 196 17.87 17.80 20.97
C LYS A 196 16.97 18.95 21.41
N GLN A 197 17.23 20.16 20.90
CA GLN A 197 16.45 21.35 21.23
C GLN A 197 14.98 21.19 20.86
N LEU A 198 14.68 20.55 19.73
CA LEU A 198 13.31 20.27 19.33
C LEU A 198 12.61 19.32 20.31
N ILE A 199 13.27 18.22 20.70
CA ILE A 199 12.74 17.26 21.67
C ILE A 199 12.45 17.97 22.99
N MET A 200 13.41 18.76 23.49
CA MET A 200 13.25 19.50 24.74
C MET A 200 12.10 20.51 24.67
N ARG A 201 11.98 21.22 23.55
CA ARG A 201 10.86 22.15 23.31
C ARG A 201 9.51 21.44 23.34
N TYR A 202 9.38 20.25 22.74
CA TYR A 202 8.14 19.49 22.80
C TYR A 202 7.81 19.05 24.22
N VAL A 203 8.80 18.58 25.00
CA VAL A 203 8.61 18.24 26.42
C VAL A 203 8.10 19.46 27.21
N ASP A 204 8.71 20.63 27.02
CA ASP A 204 8.29 21.86 27.70
C ASP A 204 6.87 22.28 27.30
N MET A 205 6.53 22.21 26.01
CA MET A 205 5.20 22.55 25.54
C MET A 205 4.16 21.55 26.08
N ILE A 206 4.40 20.24 26.02
CA ILE A 206 3.45 19.24 26.51
C ILE A 206 3.15 19.44 28.00
N VAL A 207 4.18 19.69 28.82
CA VAL A 207 3.99 19.97 30.25
C VAL A 207 3.20 21.27 30.46
N ALA A 208 3.50 22.32 29.68
CA ALA A 208 2.75 23.59 29.77
C ALA A 208 1.27 23.43 29.35
N TYR A 209 0.99 22.63 28.32
CA TYR A 209 -0.36 22.38 27.81
C TYR A 209 -1.14 21.31 28.60
N SER A 210 -0.52 20.67 29.60
CA SER A 210 -1.13 19.60 30.42
C SER A 210 -1.16 19.91 31.92
N LYS A 211 -0.83 21.14 32.34
CA LYS A 211 -0.60 21.50 33.76
C LYS A 211 -1.86 21.45 34.63
N GLU A 212 -2.99 21.92 34.10
CA GLU A 212 -4.27 21.98 34.83
C GLU A 212 -5.30 21.01 34.23
N ASP A 213 -5.32 20.91 32.90
CA ASP A 213 -6.12 19.97 32.12
C ASP A 213 -5.36 19.60 30.84
N VAL A 214 -5.68 18.46 30.25
CA VAL A 214 -5.02 17.96 29.03
C VAL A 214 -5.66 18.61 27.81
N LYS A 215 -4.97 19.58 27.23
CA LYS A 215 -5.41 20.24 25.99
C LYS A 215 -5.21 19.34 24.76
N GLU A 216 -6.05 19.51 23.74
CA GLU A 216 -6.01 18.70 22.51
C GLU A 216 -4.63 18.77 21.83
N GLU A 217 -3.99 19.94 21.85
CA GLU A 217 -2.67 20.17 21.26
C GLU A 217 -1.58 19.33 21.94
N ALA A 218 -1.68 19.07 23.25
CA ALA A 218 -0.73 18.23 23.98
C ALA A 218 -0.70 16.80 23.42
N THR A 219 -1.85 16.29 22.96
CA THR A 219 -1.96 14.95 22.36
C THR A 219 -1.18 14.86 21.05
N SER A 220 -1.38 15.82 20.14
CA SER A 220 -0.65 15.88 18.86
C SER A 220 0.87 16.06 19.06
N MET A 221 1.25 16.92 20.01
CA MET A 221 2.66 17.12 20.37
C MET A 221 3.29 15.86 20.96
N THR A 222 2.56 15.08 21.75
CA THR A 222 3.03 13.82 22.32
C THR A 222 3.34 12.79 21.23
N PHE A 223 2.48 12.66 20.22
CA PHE A 223 2.76 11.78 19.08
C PHE A 223 3.99 12.23 18.29
N THR A 224 4.17 13.55 18.11
CA THR A 224 5.34 14.10 17.41
C THR A 224 6.62 13.86 18.21
N LEU A 225 6.59 14.05 19.53
CA LEU A 225 7.69 13.75 20.44
C LEU A 225 8.06 12.26 20.38
N ALA A 226 7.07 11.36 20.44
CA ALA A 226 7.31 9.92 20.34
C ALA A 226 7.95 9.53 18.99
N ASP A 227 7.56 10.15 17.88
CA ASP A 227 8.20 9.92 16.57
C ASP A 227 9.65 10.42 16.55
N GLU A 228 9.94 11.61 17.11
CA GLU A 228 11.31 12.12 17.18
C GLU A 228 12.21 11.26 18.08
N LEU A 229 11.68 10.73 19.20
CA LEU A 229 12.39 9.81 20.09
C LEU A 229 12.66 8.46 19.39
N ARG A 230 11.69 7.90 18.66
CA ARG A 230 11.88 6.64 17.89
C ARG A 230 12.94 6.76 16.80
N ASN A 231 13.10 7.95 16.23
CA ASN A 231 14.08 8.24 15.19
C ASN A 231 15.41 8.79 15.76
N ALA A 232 15.57 8.88 17.08
CA ALA A 232 16.79 9.35 17.72
C ALA A 232 17.77 8.18 17.92
N ASP A 233 19.07 8.46 17.83
CA ASP A 233 20.09 7.46 18.15
C ASP A 233 20.31 7.36 19.67
N SER A 234 21.00 6.30 20.09
CA SER A 234 21.26 6.05 21.52
C SER A 234 22.10 7.14 22.20
N ALA A 235 22.86 7.93 21.45
CA ALA A 235 23.69 9.00 22.00
C ALA A 235 22.81 10.21 22.32
N LEU A 236 21.98 10.63 21.38
CA LEU A 236 21.00 11.70 21.53
C LEU A 236 19.99 11.38 22.63
N LEU A 237 19.47 10.15 22.70
CA LEU A 237 18.55 9.74 23.75
C LEU A 237 19.19 9.83 25.14
N ARG A 238 20.46 9.44 25.28
CA ARG A 238 21.20 9.55 26.54
C ARG A 238 21.42 11.00 26.96
N ASP A 239 21.72 11.87 25.99
CA ASP A 239 21.95 13.30 26.24
C ASP A 239 20.66 14.04 26.62
N VAL A 240 19.55 13.75 25.91
CA VAL A 240 18.22 14.24 26.30
C VAL A 240 17.84 13.73 27.68
N TRP A 241 18.01 12.44 27.96
CA TRP A 241 17.72 11.86 29.28
C TRP A 241 18.53 12.50 30.40
N GLY A 242 19.82 12.75 30.18
CA GLY A 242 20.69 13.44 31.12
C GLY A 242 20.16 14.82 31.54
N SER A 243 19.46 15.51 30.63
CA SER A 243 18.85 16.82 30.89
C SER A 243 17.64 16.76 31.84
N TYR A 244 17.01 15.58 31.99
CA TYR A 244 15.79 15.41 32.79
C TYR A 244 15.96 14.45 33.99
N ASN A 245 17.08 13.74 34.09
CA ASN A 245 17.32 12.72 35.13
C ASN A 245 17.32 13.27 36.57
N GLU A 246 17.59 14.57 36.75
CA GLU A 246 17.55 15.24 38.05
C GLU A 246 16.13 15.53 38.56
N GLY A 247 15.11 15.42 37.69
CA GLY A 247 13.72 15.73 38.01
C GLY A 247 12.97 14.69 38.85
N ARG A 248 13.67 13.69 39.42
CA ARG A 248 13.03 12.63 40.23
C ARG A 248 12.42 13.16 41.54
N ASP A 249 12.87 14.31 42.01
CA ASP A 249 12.36 14.95 43.22
C ASP A 249 11.00 15.63 42.97
N LYS A 250 9.99 15.26 43.77
CA LYS A 250 8.63 15.81 43.73
C LYS A 250 8.53 17.23 44.31
N SER A 251 9.60 17.76 44.89
CA SER A 251 9.62 19.12 45.41
C SER A 251 9.45 20.21 44.33
N ASN A 252 9.77 19.87 43.07
CA ASN A 252 9.58 20.74 41.91
C ASN A 252 8.66 20.06 40.89
N ASP A 253 7.38 20.41 40.96
CA ASP A 253 6.32 19.85 40.11
C ASP A 253 6.69 19.88 38.62
N GLU A 254 7.23 20.99 38.11
CA GLU A 254 7.57 21.12 36.70
C GLU A 254 8.69 20.17 36.26
N LYS A 255 9.78 20.08 37.05
CA LYS A 255 10.87 19.15 36.76
C LYS A 255 10.41 17.69 36.87
N TYR A 256 9.54 17.40 37.83
CA TYR A 256 8.96 16.08 38.02
C TYR A 256 8.07 15.66 36.85
N TYR A 257 7.21 16.55 36.34
CA TYR A 257 6.37 16.25 35.17
C TYR A 257 7.18 16.01 33.91
N LYS A 258 8.25 16.79 33.66
CA LYS A 258 9.15 16.57 32.51
C LYS A 258 9.87 15.22 32.61
N TRP A 259 10.40 14.88 33.79
CA TRP A 259 11.00 13.57 34.05
C TRP A 259 9.99 12.44 33.82
N LYS A 260 8.78 12.56 34.38
CA LYS A 260 7.73 11.55 34.28
C LYS A 260 7.31 11.31 32.83
N LEU A 261 7.12 12.38 32.04
CA LEU A 261 6.82 12.29 30.61
C LEU A 261 7.89 11.53 29.83
N MET A 262 9.17 11.77 30.12
CA MET A 262 10.28 11.04 29.50
C MET A 262 10.30 9.56 29.90
N VAL A 263 10.01 9.24 31.15
CA VAL A 263 9.87 7.85 31.62
C VAL A 263 8.73 7.13 30.90
N ASP A 264 7.63 7.82 30.63
CA ASP A 264 6.45 7.22 30.00
C ASP A 264 6.60 7.04 28.48
N LEU A 265 7.43 7.85 27.81
CA LEU A 265 7.60 7.84 26.34
C LEU A 265 8.85 7.11 25.83
N LEU A 266 9.84 6.84 26.68
CA LEU A 266 11.08 6.15 26.28
C LEU A 266 10.93 4.62 26.07
N PRO A 267 10.09 3.89 26.83
CA PRO A 267 9.78 2.49 26.54
C PRO A 267 9.07 2.30 25.18
#